data_AF-R0L159-F1
#
_entry.id   AF-R0L159-F1
#
_cell.length_a   1.000
_cell.length_b   1.000
_cell.length_c   1.000
_cell.angle_alpha   90.00
_cell.angle_beta   90.00
_cell.angle_gamma   90.00
#
_symmetry.space_group_name_H-M   'P 1'
#
loop_
_entity.id
_entity.type
_entity.pdbx_description
1 polymer ?
#
loop_
_entity_poly.entity_id
_entity_poly.type
_entity_poly.pdbx_seq_one_letter_code
_entity_poly.pdbx_strand_id
1 'polypeptide(L)'
;DIAYLRSVLPSTTEDAFFDYLCTVDASEVTLSSVPEGSVVFSRVPLLQVKGPLLVVQLLETTLLCLVNYASLVATNAARFRLLAGPELYGIPVRGTIAHSFIMSFTALEEVQPKVLAPLAGGEPSPPEKANRGELAAFVSYAITFPHHFQGLLDTYCVMRSGLPNFCAVALALHQLGYRAIGVRLDSGDLGQQSKEIRRVLRACGTAFQVPWFGSIPIAVSNDISERSLESFIQEGSEIDVIGVGTNLVTCPLQPSLGCVYKVGE
;
A
#
# COMPACT_ATOMS: atom_id res chain seq x y z
N ASP A 1 -35.62 10.48 -1.57
CA ASP A 1 -35.59 10.42 -0.09
C ASP A 1 -36.88 10.86 0.58
N ILE A 2 -37.38 12.08 0.37
CA ILE A 2 -38.63 12.56 1.02
C ILE A 2 -39.85 11.65 0.75
N ALA A 3 -40.05 11.23 -0.51
CA ALA A 3 -41.13 10.31 -0.86
C ALA A 3 -41.03 8.96 -0.12
N TYR A 4 -39.80 8.48 0.13
CA TYR A 4 -39.57 7.28 0.91
C TYR A 4 -39.87 7.51 2.39
N LEU A 5 -39.40 8.62 2.98
CA LEU A 5 -39.74 8.99 4.35
C LEU A 5 -41.25 9.11 4.59
N ARG A 6 -41.99 9.71 3.64
CA ARG A 6 -43.46 9.79 3.65
C ARG A 6 -44.14 8.41 3.68
N SER A 7 -43.51 7.39 3.10
CA SER A 7 -44.05 6.03 3.08
C SER A 7 -43.80 5.23 4.36
N VAL A 8 -42.77 5.60 5.14
CA VAL A 8 -42.33 4.86 6.33
C VAL A 8 -42.80 5.53 7.64
N LEU A 9 -42.91 6.85 7.66
CA LEU A 9 -43.36 7.59 8.85
C LEU A 9 -44.88 7.44 9.06
N PRO A 10 -45.37 7.58 10.31
CA PRO A 10 -46.80 7.48 10.61
C PRO A 10 -47.64 8.43 9.77
N SER A 11 -48.83 7.99 9.36
CA SER A 11 -49.78 8.81 8.59
C SER A 11 -50.29 10.05 9.34
N THR A 12 -50.03 10.15 10.63
CA THR A 12 -50.29 11.33 11.47
C THR A 12 -49.20 12.40 11.38
N THR A 13 -48.12 12.16 10.62
CA THR A 13 -47.03 13.14 10.43
C THR A 13 -47.51 14.27 9.55
N GLU A 14 -47.31 15.52 9.98
CA GLU A 14 -47.76 16.70 9.27
C GLU A 14 -47.04 16.90 7.93
N ASP A 15 -47.77 17.29 6.88
CA ASP A 15 -47.19 17.57 5.56
C ASP A 15 -46.12 18.67 5.60
N ALA A 16 -46.31 19.66 6.48
CA ALA A 16 -45.39 20.77 6.69
C ALA A 16 -43.98 20.30 7.12
N PHE A 17 -43.86 19.16 7.82
CA PHE A 17 -42.55 18.60 8.19
C PHE A 17 -41.75 18.19 6.95
N PHE A 18 -42.41 17.57 5.98
CA PHE A 18 -41.75 17.14 4.75
C PHE A 18 -41.42 18.32 3.84
N ASP A 19 -42.27 19.34 3.82
CA ASP A 19 -41.98 20.60 3.11
C ASP A 19 -40.77 21.30 3.73
N TYR A 20 -40.68 21.31 5.07
CA TYR A 20 -39.51 21.79 5.78
C TYR A 20 -38.24 21.01 5.40
N LEU A 21 -38.28 19.67 5.36
CA LEU A 21 -37.13 18.85 4.96
C LEU A 21 -36.63 19.16 3.53
N CYS A 22 -37.50 19.57 2.61
CA CYS A 22 -37.10 20.02 1.27
C CYS A 22 -36.31 21.34 1.28
N THR A 23 -36.44 22.12 2.35
CA THR A 23 -35.76 23.42 2.53
C THR A 23 -34.54 23.35 3.44
N VAL A 24 -34.31 22.21 4.11
CA VAL A 24 -33.18 22.06 5.05
C VAL A 24 -31.85 22.21 4.32
N ASP A 25 -31.02 23.12 4.82
CA ASP A 25 -29.62 23.26 4.43
C ASP A 25 -28.72 23.47 5.66
N ALA A 26 -27.41 23.51 5.44
CA ALA A 26 -26.41 23.73 6.48
C ALA A 26 -25.90 25.18 6.53
N SER A 27 -26.62 26.14 5.95
CA SER A 27 -26.14 27.52 5.79
C SER A 27 -25.94 28.26 7.12
N GLU A 28 -26.78 27.96 8.11
CA GLU A 28 -26.67 28.51 9.47
C GLU A 28 -25.73 27.70 10.40
N VAL A 29 -25.05 26.69 9.86
CA VAL A 29 -24.12 25.86 10.64
C VAL A 29 -22.74 26.50 10.66
N THR A 30 -22.23 26.73 11.87
CA THR A 30 -20.84 27.15 12.14
C THR A 30 -20.07 25.99 12.74
N LEU A 31 -18.86 25.74 12.24
CA LEU A 31 -18.01 24.64 12.65
C LEU A 31 -16.64 25.16 13.08
N SER A 32 -16.22 24.76 14.28
CA SER A 32 -14.88 25.02 14.83
C SER A 32 -14.19 23.69 15.06
N SER A 33 -12.99 23.49 14.51
CA SER A 33 -12.26 22.24 14.64
C SER A 33 -10.80 22.48 15.01
N VAL A 34 -10.18 21.45 15.58
CA VAL A 34 -8.73 21.36 15.62
C VAL A 34 -8.22 21.20 14.17
N PRO A 35 -7.10 21.84 13.77
CA PRO A 35 -6.52 21.65 12.45
C PRO A 35 -6.10 20.19 12.20
N GLU A 36 -6.25 19.71 10.96
CA GLU A 36 -5.79 18.38 10.57
C GLU A 36 -4.28 18.19 10.82
N GLY A 37 -3.89 16.98 11.23
CA GLY A 37 -2.50 16.66 11.60
C GLY A 37 -2.10 17.07 13.02
N SER A 38 -2.96 17.77 13.75
CA SER A 38 -2.72 18.08 15.17
C SER A 38 -2.81 16.82 16.04
N VAL A 39 -1.97 16.76 17.07
CA VAL A 39 -2.08 15.74 18.13
C VAL A 39 -3.21 16.12 19.07
N VAL A 40 -4.15 15.20 19.27
CA VAL A 40 -5.34 15.40 20.11
C VAL A 40 -5.41 14.35 21.20
N PHE A 41 -5.95 14.73 22.36
CA PHE A 41 -6.04 13.87 23.53
C PHE A 41 -7.49 13.55 23.89
N SER A 42 -7.69 12.48 24.67
CA SER A 42 -9.02 12.10 25.12
C SER A 42 -9.67 13.23 25.93
N ARG A 43 -11.00 13.35 25.81
CA ARG A 43 -11.83 14.36 26.49
C ARG A 43 -11.56 15.82 26.06
N VAL A 44 -10.86 16.04 24.95
CA VAL A 44 -10.73 17.36 24.31
C VAL A 44 -11.70 17.44 23.13
N PRO A 45 -12.45 18.55 22.95
CA PRO A 45 -13.32 18.72 21.79
C PRO A 45 -12.50 18.79 20.50
N LEU A 46 -12.73 17.84 19.59
CA LEU A 46 -12.13 17.84 18.24
C LEU A 46 -12.85 18.80 17.30
N LEU A 47 -14.18 18.86 17.48
CA LEU A 47 -15.11 19.55 16.62
C LEU A 47 -16.22 20.15 17.49
N GLN A 48 -16.58 21.40 17.23
CA GLN A 48 -17.75 22.06 17.78
C GLN A 48 -18.64 22.49 16.62
N VAL A 49 -19.91 22.12 16.68
CA VAL A 49 -20.91 22.42 15.65
C VAL A 49 -22.00 23.25 16.30
N LYS A 50 -22.27 24.43 15.73
CA LYS A 50 -23.27 25.38 16.21
C LYS A 50 -24.25 25.68 15.08
N GLY A 51 -25.54 25.75 15.38
CA GLY A 51 -26.58 26.03 14.39
C GLY A 51 -27.95 25.53 14.83
N PRO A 52 -28.94 25.53 13.91
CA PRO A 52 -30.28 25.03 14.21
C PRO A 52 -30.25 23.57 14.69
N LEU A 53 -30.91 23.30 15.82
CA LEU A 53 -30.85 22.00 16.51
C LEU A 53 -31.07 20.80 15.58
N LEU A 54 -32.11 20.87 14.73
CA LEU A 54 -32.44 19.79 13.81
C LEU A 54 -31.29 19.52 12.82
N VAL A 55 -30.68 20.57 12.27
CA VAL A 55 -29.61 20.46 11.28
C VAL A 55 -28.34 19.90 11.91
N VAL A 56 -27.92 20.44 13.05
CA VAL A 56 -26.70 19.97 13.74
C VAL A 56 -26.86 18.54 14.27
N GLN A 57 -28.09 18.13 14.61
CA GLN A 57 -28.39 16.77 15.02
C GLN A 57 -28.30 15.78 13.84
N LEU A 58 -28.73 16.18 12.63
CA LEU A 58 -28.57 15.37 11.42
C LEU A 58 -27.10 15.13 11.06
N LEU A 59 -26.21 16.07 11.42
CA LEU A 59 -24.78 15.97 11.12
C LEU A 59 -24.03 14.99 12.05
N GLU A 60 -24.61 14.61 13.20
CA GLU A 60 -23.95 13.76 14.20
C GLU A 60 -23.38 12.47 13.59
N THR A 61 -24.22 11.68 12.90
CA THR A 61 -23.80 10.37 12.38
C THR A 61 -22.70 10.49 11.33
N THR A 62 -22.84 11.45 10.42
CA THR A 62 -21.87 11.68 9.35
C THR A 62 -20.54 12.17 9.90
N LEU A 63 -20.56 13.15 10.82
CA LEU A 63 -19.34 13.67 11.44
C LEU A 63 -18.64 12.61 12.29
N LEU A 64 -19.38 11.82 13.06
CA LEU A 64 -18.82 10.71 13.82
C LEU A 64 -18.14 9.69 12.90
N CYS A 65 -18.76 9.34 11.76
CA CYS A 65 -18.17 8.39 10.82
C CYS A 65 -16.85 8.93 10.23
N LEU A 66 -16.87 10.15 9.70
CA LEU A 66 -15.73 10.76 9.02
C LEU A 66 -14.56 11.00 9.99
N VAL A 67 -14.82 11.60 11.16
CA VAL A 67 -13.78 11.96 12.13
C VAL A 67 -13.20 10.72 12.81
N ASN A 68 -14.03 9.75 13.24
CA ASN A 68 -13.52 8.53 13.89
C ASN A 68 -12.59 7.76 12.95
N TYR A 69 -13.03 7.52 11.71
CA TYR A 69 -12.28 6.69 10.78
C TYR A 69 -10.97 7.35 10.35
N ALA A 70 -11.03 8.61 9.91
CA ALA A 70 -9.84 9.33 9.46
C ALA A 70 -8.79 9.47 10.57
N SER A 71 -9.22 9.84 11.78
CA SER A 71 -8.32 10.00 12.94
C SER A 71 -7.70 8.68 13.38
N LEU A 72 -8.47 7.58 13.33
CA LEU A 72 -7.98 6.24 13.67
C LEU A 72 -6.89 5.78 12.70
N VAL A 73 -7.15 5.88 11.39
CA VAL A 73 -6.19 5.49 10.35
C VAL A 73 -4.93 6.35 10.43
N ALA A 74 -5.07 7.66 10.63
CA ALA A 74 -3.92 8.56 10.78
C ALA A 74 -3.07 8.21 12.01
N THR A 75 -3.71 7.90 13.15
CA THR A 75 -3.01 7.50 14.38
C THR A 75 -2.27 6.18 14.19
N ASN A 76 -2.90 5.20 13.53
CA ASN A 76 -2.29 3.92 13.25
C ASN A 76 -1.10 4.05 12.27
N ALA A 77 -1.26 4.85 11.21
CA ALA A 77 -0.19 5.20 10.29
C ALA A 77 1.01 5.84 11.01
N ALA A 78 0.74 6.77 11.94
CA ALA A 78 1.76 7.40 12.76
C ALA A 78 2.50 6.40 13.66
N ARG A 79 1.81 5.39 14.22
CA ARG A 79 2.44 4.32 15.01
C ARG A 79 3.37 3.45 14.17
N PHE A 80 2.90 2.96 13.03
CA PHE A 80 3.75 2.22 12.08
C PHE A 80 4.95 3.06 11.65
N ARG A 81 4.74 4.37 11.41
CA ARG A 81 5.81 5.31 11.07
C ARG A 81 6.86 5.45 12.18
N LEU A 82 6.42 5.57 13.43
CA LEU A 82 7.33 5.69 14.58
C LEU A 82 8.16 4.43 14.76
N LEU A 83 7.54 3.25 14.62
CA LEU A 83 8.23 1.97 14.70
C LEU A 83 9.21 1.76 13.55
N ALA A 84 8.87 2.21 12.34
CA ALA A 84 9.75 2.12 11.16
C ALA A 84 11.01 3.00 11.29
N GLY A 85 11.00 4.00 12.17
CA GLY A 85 12.15 4.86 12.42
C GLY A 85 12.41 5.95 11.38
N PRO A 86 13.47 6.75 11.56
CA PRO A 86 13.76 7.93 10.75
C PRO A 86 14.25 7.60 9.33
N GLU A 87 14.86 6.43 9.11
CA GLU A 87 15.50 6.06 7.84
C GLU A 87 14.50 5.80 6.69
N LEU A 88 13.23 5.57 6.99
CA LEU A 88 12.19 5.24 6.01
C LEU A 88 11.33 6.45 5.56
N TYR A 89 11.84 7.70 5.63
CA TYR A 89 11.09 8.94 5.28
C TYR A 89 10.96 9.14 3.76
N GLY A 90 9.75 9.43 3.27
CA GLY A 90 9.50 9.85 1.88
C GLY A 90 9.21 8.74 0.85
N ILE A 91 8.65 7.59 1.26
CA ILE A 91 8.34 6.49 0.34
C ILE A 91 7.22 6.90 -0.62
N PRO A 92 7.47 7.00 -1.94
CA PRO A 92 6.44 7.31 -2.92
C PRO A 92 5.46 6.14 -3.08
N VAL A 93 4.16 6.43 -3.19
CA VAL A 93 3.15 5.45 -3.61
C VAL A 93 3.45 5.05 -5.06
N ARG A 94 3.89 3.81 -5.28
CA ARG A 94 4.22 3.28 -6.61
C ARG A 94 3.46 1.99 -6.86
N GLY A 95 2.92 1.83 -8.06
CA GLY A 95 2.32 0.56 -8.49
C GLY A 95 3.38 -0.54 -8.58
N THR A 96 3.00 -1.75 -8.20
CA THR A 96 3.85 -2.94 -8.12
C THR A 96 3.20 -4.09 -8.89
N ILE A 97 3.98 -5.07 -9.38
CA ILE A 97 3.44 -6.27 -10.06
C ILE A 97 2.54 -7.09 -9.12
N ALA A 98 1.46 -7.66 -9.63
CA ALA A 98 0.59 -8.59 -8.89
C ALA A 98 0.88 -10.05 -9.25
N HIS A 99 0.62 -11.00 -8.33
CA HIS A 99 0.76 -12.44 -8.59
C HIS A 99 -0.10 -12.90 -9.78
N SER A 100 -1.31 -12.35 -9.92
CA SER A 100 -2.22 -12.66 -11.04
C SER A 100 -1.61 -12.35 -12.41
N PHE A 101 -0.81 -11.28 -12.51
CA PHE A 101 -0.09 -10.95 -13.73
C PHE A 101 0.97 -12.00 -14.04
N ILE A 102 1.75 -12.46 -13.05
CA ILE A 102 2.78 -13.50 -13.26
C ILE A 102 2.14 -14.82 -13.66
N MET A 103 1.07 -15.22 -12.98
CA MET A 103 0.34 -16.45 -13.26
C MET A 103 -0.39 -16.47 -14.60
N SER A 104 -0.52 -15.32 -15.26
CA SER A 104 -1.14 -15.24 -16.59
C SER A 104 -0.23 -15.74 -17.71
N PHE A 105 1.05 -15.98 -17.44
CA PHE A 105 2.02 -16.53 -18.39
C PHE A 105 2.30 -18.01 -18.11
N THR A 106 2.24 -18.85 -19.13
CA THR A 106 2.58 -20.28 -19.02
C THR A 106 3.92 -20.63 -19.65
N ALA A 107 4.37 -19.84 -20.63
CA ALA A 107 5.59 -20.08 -21.37
C ALA A 107 6.22 -18.78 -21.92
N LEU A 108 7.49 -18.83 -22.34
CA LEU A 108 8.21 -17.65 -22.83
C LEU A 108 7.69 -17.17 -24.19
N GLU A 109 7.14 -18.10 -24.96
CA GLU A 109 6.61 -17.90 -26.30
C GLU A 109 5.34 -17.02 -26.32
N GLU A 110 4.69 -16.83 -25.17
CA GLU A 110 3.51 -15.96 -25.00
C GLU A 110 3.88 -14.47 -24.91
N VAL A 111 5.14 -14.15 -24.65
CA VAL A 111 5.62 -12.76 -24.63
C VAL A 111 5.78 -12.30 -26.07
N GLN A 112 4.89 -11.44 -26.55
CA GLN A 112 5.08 -10.76 -27.84
C GLN A 112 6.28 -9.81 -27.72
N PRO A 113 7.43 -10.14 -28.32
CA PRO A 113 8.66 -9.41 -28.03
C PRO A 113 8.64 -8.06 -28.75
N LYS A 114 8.60 -6.98 -27.98
CA LYS A 114 9.07 -5.69 -28.49
C LYS A 114 10.58 -5.66 -28.27
N VAL A 115 11.34 -5.95 -29.32
CA VAL A 115 12.81 -6.01 -29.25
C VAL A 115 13.34 -4.61 -28.94
N LEU A 116 13.87 -4.43 -27.74
CA LEU A 116 14.66 -3.26 -27.38
C LEU A 116 16.02 -3.41 -28.08
N ALA A 117 16.38 -2.45 -28.93
CA ALA A 117 17.66 -2.48 -29.64
C ALA A 117 18.82 -2.28 -28.64
N PRO A 118 19.79 -3.20 -28.54
CA PRO A 118 20.97 -3.01 -27.71
C PRO A 118 21.86 -1.92 -28.31
N LEU A 119 22.40 -1.02 -27.47
CA LEU A 119 23.34 0.02 -27.93
C LEU A 119 24.70 -0.56 -28.38
N ALA A 120 25.01 -1.83 -28.02
CA ALA A 120 26.30 -2.48 -28.28
C ALA A 120 26.24 -3.93 -28.81
N GLY A 121 25.04 -4.50 -29.05
CA GLY A 121 24.84 -5.82 -29.65
C GLY A 121 25.18 -7.04 -28.77
N GLY A 122 24.17 -7.87 -28.46
CA GLY A 122 24.32 -9.18 -27.80
C GLY A 122 22.97 -9.83 -27.44
N GLU A 123 22.89 -11.16 -27.45
CA GLU A 123 21.67 -11.93 -27.08
C GLU A 123 21.80 -12.59 -25.68
N PRO A 124 20.77 -12.51 -24.81
CA PRO A 124 20.78 -13.14 -23.49
C PRO A 124 20.22 -14.59 -23.50
N SER A 125 20.76 -15.46 -22.63
CA SER A 125 20.30 -16.85 -22.43
C SER A 125 19.69 -17.08 -21.03
N PRO A 126 18.60 -17.86 -20.90
CA PRO A 126 17.88 -18.06 -19.63
C PRO A 126 18.41 -19.24 -18.78
N PRO A 127 18.21 -19.23 -17.45
CA PRO A 127 18.66 -20.30 -16.53
C PRO A 127 17.77 -21.57 -16.55
N GLU A 128 18.38 -22.77 -16.58
CA GLU A 128 17.72 -24.08 -16.81
C GLU A 128 16.78 -24.61 -15.71
N LYS A 129 16.84 -24.12 -14.46
CA LYS A 129 16.07 -24.66 -13.31
C LYS A 129 14.95 -23.76 -12.79
N ALA A 130 14.79 -22.57 -13.35
CA ALA A 130 13.78 -21.60 -12.92
C ALA A 130 12.49 -21.72 -13.74
N ASN A 131 11.36 -21.28 -13.19
CA ASN A 131 10.08 -21.32 -13.89
C ASN A 131 10.14 -20.40 -15.12
N ARG A 132 9.88 -20.97 -16.32
CA ARG A 132 9.95 -20.23 -17.60
C ARG A 132 8.82 -19.21 -17.76
N GLY A 133 7.62 -19.48 -17.22
CA GLY A 133 6.50 -18.54 -17.22
C GLY A 133 6.75 -17.34 -16.31
N GLU A 134 7.38 -17.55 -15.15
CA GLU A 134 7.79 -16.45 -14.27
C GLU A 134 8.87 -15.56 -14.93
N LEU A 135 9.84 -16.19 -15.62
CA LEU A 135 10.82 -15.45 -16.41
C LEU A 135 10.15 -14.64 -17.53
N ALA A 136 9.20 -15.26 -18.23
CA ALA A 136 8.43 -14.61 -19.29
C ALA A 136 7.69 -13.38 -18.79
N ALA A 137 7.04 -13.48 -17.63
CA ALA A 137 6.36 -12.36 -16.98
C ALA A 137 7.33 -11.22 -16.64
N PHE A 138 8.52 -11.53 -16.11
CA PHE A 138 9.53 -10.51 -15.81
C PHE A 138 10.08 -9.84 -17.07
N VAL A 139 10.36 -10.61 -18.13
CA VAL A 139 10.80 -10.05 -19.42
C VAL A 139 9.73 -9.13 -20.01
N SER A 140 8.47 -9.57 -20.03
CA SER A 140 7.33 -8.79 -20.51
C SER A 140 7.19 -7.46 -19.74
N TYR A 141 7.30 -7.52 -18.41
CA TYR A 141 7.26 -6.33 -17.57
C TYR A 141 8.46 -5.41 -17.80
N ALA A 142 9.67 -5.96 -17.93
CA ALA A 142 10.88 -5.20 -18.22
C ALA A 142 10.82 -4.47 -19.57
N ILE A 143 10.27 -5.12 -20.61
CA ILE A 143 10.08 -4.50 -21.93
C ILE A 143 9.07 -3.33 -21.84
N THR A 144 8.02 -3.51 -21.06
CA THR A 144 6.96 -2.50 -20.91
C THR A 144 7.40 -1.33 -20.04
N PHE A 145 8.14 -1.60 -18.97
CA PHE A 145 8.56 -0.63 -17.94
C PHE A 145 10.07 -0.71 -17.65
N PRO A 146 10.96 -0.45 -18.64
CA PRO A 146 12.40 -0.70 -18.49
C PRO A 146 13.06 0.21 -17.44
N HIS A 147 12.52 1.40 -17.19
CA HIS A 147 12.98 2.30 -16.13
C HIS A 147 12.43 1.99 -14.73
N HIS A 148 11.44 1.09 -14.64
CA HIS A 148 10.70 0.80 -13.41
C HIS A 148 10.56 -0.71 -13.17
N PHE A 149 11.49 -1.51 -13.68
CA PHE A 149 11.46 -2.95 -13.53
C PHE A 149 11.60 -3.38 -12.06
N GLN A 150 10.58 -4.06 -11.54
CA GLN A 150 10.54 -4.65 -10.19
C GLN A 150 10.17 -6.12 -10.29
N GLY A 151 10.79 -6.99 -9.49
CA GLY A 151 10.46 -8.43 -9.46
C GLY A 151 9.68 -8.86 -8.23
N LEU A 152 8.57 -9.56 -8.40
CA LEU A 152 7.83 -10.24 -7.32
C LEU A 152 8.32 -11.69 -7.20
N LEU A 153 9.06 -12.00 -6.14
CA LEU A 153 9.96 -13.17 -6.12
C LEU A 153 9.32 -14.47 -5.62
N ASP A 154 8.19 -14.39 -4.93
CA ASP A 154 7.62 -15.48 -4.14
C ASP A 154 6.38 -16.12 -4.77
N THR A 155 6.17 -15.93 -6.08
CA THR A 155 5.06 -16.59 -6.79
C THR A 155 5.21 -18.11 -6.82
N TYR A 156 6.43 -18.62 -6.98
CA TYR A 156 6.74 -20.05 -6.90
C TYR A 156 7.72 -20.36 -5.76
N CYS A 157 9.00 -20.05 -5.99
CA CYS A 157 10.04 -20.27 -5.01
C CYS A 157 11.09 -19.17 -5.16
N VAL A 158 11.27 -18.38 -4.11
CA VAL A 158 12.21 -17.23 -4.09
C VAL A 158 13.60 -17.64 -4.55
N MET A 159 14.20 -18.65 -3.92
CA MET A 159 15.61 -18.99 -4.15
C MET A 159 15.84 -19.82 -5.42
N ARG A 160 14.87 -20.63 -5.83
CA ARG A 160 15.01 -21.54 -6.97
C ARG A 160 14.49 -20.97 -8.29
N SER A 161 13.63 -19.96 -8.23
CA SER A 161 12.93 -19.44 -9.41
C SER A 161 12.96 -17.91 -9.44
N GLY A 162 12.28 -17.25 -8.50
CA GLY A 162 12.03 -15.80 -8.57
C GLY A 162 13.30 -14.97 -8.58
N LEU A 163 14.21 -15.21 -7.62
CA LEU A 163 15.46 -14.48 -7.52
C LEU A 163 16.41 -14.75 -8.71
N PRO A 164 16.66 -16.02 -9.12
CA PRO A 164 17.41 -16.30 -10.36
C PRO A 164 16.83 -15.60 -11.61
N ASN A 165 15.51 -15.67 -11.79
CA ASN A 165 14.82 -15.05 -12.93
C ASN A 165 14.94 -13.53 -12.90
N PHE A 166 14.72 -12.91 -11.73
CA PHE A 166 14.90 -11.48 -11.54
C PHE A 166 16.33 -11.07 -11.86
N CYS A 167 17.32 -11.80 -11.37
CA CYS A 167 18.73 -11.49 -11.62
C CYS A 167 19.08 -11.56 -13.11
N ALA A 168 18.59 -12.59 -13.83
CA ALA A 168 18.81 -12.72 -15.26
C ALA A 168 18.26 -11.50 -16.03
N VAL A 169 17.03 -11.09 -15.74
CA VAL A 169 16.38 -9.94 -16.40
C VAL A 169 17.04 -8.61 -16.00
N ALA A 170 17.38 -8.43 -14.72
CA ALA A 170 18.02 -7.21 -14.23
C ALA A 170 19.43 -7.02 -14.82
N LEU A 171 20.19 -8.10 -15.00
CA LEU A 171 21.51 -8.07 -15.65
C LEU A 171 21.38 -7.80 -17.16
N ALA A 172 20.39 -8.38 -17.83
CA ALA A 172 20.12 -8.08 -19.24
C ALA A 172 19.74 -6.60 -19.42
N LEU A 173 18.86 -6.07 -18.56
CA LEU A 173 18.53 -4.63 -18.53
C LEU A 173 19.77 -3.76 -18.30
N HIS A 174 20.68 -4.20 -17.43
CA HIS A 174 21.93 -3.48 -17.18
C HIS A 174 22.78 -3.34 -18.44
N GLN A 175 22.92 -4.41 -19.23
CA GLN A 175 23.64 -4.39 -20.51
C GLN A 175 23.02 -3.41 -21.52
N LEU A 176 21.71 -3.18 -21.40
CA LEU A 176 20.96 -2.21 -22.21
C LEU A 176 20.98 -0.78 -21.64
N GLY A 177 21.66 -0.54 -20.51
CA GLY A 177 21.76 0.77 -19.86
C GLY A 177 20.63 1.10 -18.88
N TYR A 178 19.74 0.15 -18.60
CA TYR A 178 18.64 0.30 -17.63
C TYR A 178 19.04 -0.23 -16.24
N ARG A 179 18.22 0.10 -15.22
CA ARG A 179 18.42 -0.35 -13.84
C ARG A 179 17.11 -0.88 -13.27
N ALA A 180 17.19 -2.04 -12.62
CA ALA A 180 16.08 -2.56 -11.83
C ALA A 180 15.88 -1.69 -10.59
N ILE A 181 14.61 -1.49 -10.19
CA ILE A 181 14.25 -0.59 -9.08
C ILE A 181 14.05 -1.31 -7.75
N GLY A 182 13.85 -2.63 -7.75
CA GLY A 182 13.62 -3.36 -6.52
C GLY A 182 13.10 -4.78 -6.73
N VAL A 183 12.94 -5.48 -5.60
CA VAL A 183 12.24 -6.76 -5.51
C VAL A 183 11.14 -6.68 -4.46
N ARG A 184 10.13 -7.54 -4.54
CA ARG A 184 9.05 -7.66 -3.55
C ARG A 184 8.86 -9.10 -3.09
N LEU A 185 8.59 -9.27 -1.79
CA LEU A 185 8.13 -10.50 -1.16
C LEU A 185 6.76 -10.30 -0.53
N ASP A 186 5.88 -11.29 -0.68
CA ASP A 186 4.51 -11.30 -0.16
C ASP A 186 4.24 -12.45 0.82
N SER A 187 5.21 -13.33 1.09
CA SER A 187 5.00 -14.52 1.92
C SER A 187 6.30 -15.15 2.41
N GLY A 188 6.19 -16.00 3.44
CA GLY A 188 7.32 -16.70 4.05
C GLY A 188 7.96 -15.95 5.22
N ASP A 189 9.16 -16.38 5.61
CA ASP A 189 9.97 -15.69 6.62
C ASP A 189 10.68 -14.49 5.96
N LEU A 190 9.99 -13.36 5.93
CA LEU A 190 10.43 -12.14 5.28
C LEU A 190 11.77 -11.63 5.83
N GLY A 191 11.99 -11.77 7.14
CA GLY A 191 13.22 -11.35 7.82
C GLY A 191 14.42 -12.17 7.35
N GLN A 192 14.32 -13.50 7.39
CA GLN A 192 15.39 -14.39 6.93
C GLN A 192 15.59 -14.28 5.41
N GLN A 193 14.50 -14.30 4.63
CA GLN A 193 14.57 -14.25 3.16
C GLN A 193 15.23 -12.95 2.68
N SER A 194 14.97 -11.81 3.32
CA SER A 194 15.62 -10.54 2.96
C SER A 194 17.16 -10.63 3.01
N LYS A 195 17.71 -11.31 4.02
CA LYS A 195 19.16 -11.51 4.21
C LYS A 195 19.73 -12.43 3.15
N GLU A 196 19.01 -13.52 2.83
CA GLU A 196 19.42 -14.47 1.79
C GLU A 196 19.42 -13.81 0.41
N ILE A 197 18.37 -13.05 0.10
CA ILE A 197 18.27 -12.27 -1.13
C ILE A 197 19.42 -11.26 -1.22
N ARG A 198 19.63 -10.46 -0.16
CA ARG A 198 20.73 -9.48 -0.14
C ARG A 198 22.09 -10.14 -0.38
N ARG A 199 22.34 -11.30 0.22
CA ARG A 199 23.58 -12.07 0.01
C ARG A 199 23.78 -12.42 -1.46
N VAL A 200 22.75 -12.94 -2.12
CA VAL A 200 22.80 -13.29 -3.54
C VAL A 200 22.95 -12.04 -4.41
N LEU A 201 22.22 -10.96 -4.14
CA LEU A 201 22.35 -9.70 -4.87
C LEU A 201 23.77 -9.13 -4.77
N ARG A 202 24.36 -9.11 -3.57
CA ARG A 202 25.77 -8.69 -3.37
C ARG A 202 26.73 -9.61 -4.13
N ALA A 203 26.52 -10.93 -4.10
CA ALA A 203 27.35 -11.89 -4.84
C ALA A 203 27.26 -11.70 -6.35
N CYS A 204 26.06 -11.52 -6.90
CA CYS A 204 25.84 -11.21 -8.32
C CYS A 204 26.48 -9.88 -8.71
N GLY A 205 26.33 -8.84 -7.89
CA GLY A 205 26.95 -7.53 -8.14
C GLY A 205 28.48 -7.63 -8.25
N THR A 206 29.12 -8.41 -7.39
CA THR A 206 30.56 -8.67 -7.46
C THR A 206 30.94 -9.51 -8.68
N ALA A 207 30.24 -10.62 -8.91
CA ALA A 207 30.56 -11.58 -9.97
C ALA A 207 30.41 -10.98 -11.38
N PHE A 208 29.38 -10.15 -11.59
CA PHE A 208 29.08 -9.53 -12.87
C PHE A 208 29.58 -8.07 -12.97
N GLN A 209 30.30 -7.58 -11.96
CA GLN A 209 30.83 -6.21 -11.90
C GLN A 209 29.75 -5.13 -12.07
N VAL A 210 28.61 -5.30 -11.38
CA VAL A 210 27.46 -4.38 -11.40
C VAL A 210 27.30 -3.77 -10.00
N PRO A 211 27.91 -2.60 -9.71
CA PRO A 211 28.03 -2.08 -8.34
C PRO A 211 26.69 -1.80 -7.65
N TRP A 212 25.68 -1.36 -8.41
CA TRP A 212 24.36 -1.02 -7.88
C TRP A 212 23.49 -2.24 -7.55
N PHE A 213 23.88 -3.44 -7.98
CA PHE A 213 23.05 -4.64 -7.88
C PHE A 213 22.88 -5.09 -6.41
N GLY A 214 23.92 -4.94 -5.59
CA GLY A 214 23.85 -5.28 -4.17
C GLY A 214 22.95 -4.35 -3.34
N SER A 215 22.67 -3.15 -3.84
CA SER A 215 21.83 -2.14 -3.18
C SER A 215 20.42 -2.04 -3.77
N ILE A 216 19.99 -3.04 -4.55
CA ILE A 216 18.61 -3.11 -5.05
C ILE A 216 17.65 -3.17 -3.84
N PRO A 217 16.66 -2.27 -3.74
CA PRO A 217 15.71 -2.26 -2.64
C PRO A 217 14.89 -3.56 -2.52
N ILE A 218 14.72 -4.05 -1.31
CA ILE A 218 13.88 -5.21 -0.96
C ILE A 218 12.61 -4.70 -0.29
N ALA A 219 11.48 -4.87 -0.97
CA ALA A 219 10.17 -4.57 -0.45
C ALA A 219 9.49 -5.81 0.10
N VAL A 220 8.71 -5.66 1.17
CA VAL A 220 7.86 -6.72 1.72
C VAL A 220 6.43 -6.23 1.88
N SER A 221 5.45 -7.10 1.65
CA SER A 221 4.04 -6.78 1.83
C SER A 221 3.27 -8.03 2.24
N ASN A 222 2.92 -8.25 3.50
CA ASN A 222 1.91 -9.27 3.87
C ASN A 222 1.55 -9.19 5.34
N ASP A 223 0.30 -8.86 5.65
CA ASP A 223 -0.25 -8.82 7.02
C ASP A 223 0.73 -8.25 8.07
N ILE A 224 1.47 -7.22 7.66
CA ILE A 224 2.56 -6.66 8.47
C ILE A 224 1.93 -5.99 9.69
N SER A 225 2.25 -6.51 10.87
CA SER A 225 1.80 -5.98 12.15
C SER A 225 2.92 -5.18 12.83
N GLU A 226 2.58 -4.43 13.88
CA GLU A 226 3.59 -3.74 14.71
C GLU A 226 4.64 -4.72 15.26
N ARG A 227 4.23 -5.93 15.66
CA ARG A 227 5.14 -6.99 16.15
C ARG A 227 6.07 -7.51 15.06
N SER A 228 5.56 -7.64 13.84
CA SER A 228 6.36 -8.05 12.68
C SER A 228 7.48 -7.03 12.42
N LEU A 229 7.14 -5.74 12.50
CA LEU A 229 8.09 -4.65 12.31
C LEU A 229 9.18 -4.63 13.40
N GLU A 230 8.80 -4.83 14.67
CA GLU A 230 9.76 -4.96 15.77
C GLU A 230 10.73 -6.14 15.57
N SER A 231 10.22 -7.31 15.16
CA SER A 231 11.03 -8.49 14.86
C SER A 231 12.03 -8.22 13.73
N PHE A 232 11.60 -7.56 12.64
CA PHE A 232 12.50 -7.21 11.53
C PHE A 232 13.65 -6.29 11.95
N ILE A 233 13.39 -5.36 12.86
CA ILE A 233 14.41 -4.45 13.40
C ILE A 233 15.35 -5.21 14.34
N GLN A 234 14.80 -6.00 15.28
CA GLN A 234 15.60 -6.77 16.25
C GLN A 234 16.49 -7.81 15.58
N GLU A 235 16.00 -8.45 14.53
CA GLU A 235 16.73 -9.45 13.79
C GLU A 235 17.77 -8.85 12.83
N GLY A 236 17.75 -7.53 12.61
CA GLY A 236 18.62 -6.88 11.62
C GLY A 236 18.32 -7.36 10.20
N SER A 237 17.04 -7.33 9.81
CA SER A 237 16.62 -7.65 8.45
C SER A 237 17.26 -6.71 7.42
N GLU A 238 17.32 -7.15 6.16
CA GLU A 238 17.86 -6.35 5.04
C GLU A 238 16.71 -5.77 4.18
N ILE A 239 15.56 -5.52 4.82
CA ILE A 239 14.34 -4.98 4.20
C ILE A 239 14.44 -3.46 4.11
N ASP A 240 14.21 -2.91 2.91
CA ASP A 240 14.29 -1.46 2.66
C ASP A 240 12.90 -0.80 2.56
N VAL A 241 11.86 -1.57 2.24
CA VAL A 241 10.50 -1.04 2.04
C VAL A 241 9.46 -1.98 2.63
N ILE A 242 8.51 -1.43 3.38
CA ILE A 242 7.46 -2.19 4.06
C ILE A 242 6.09 -1.68 3.61
N GLY A 243 5.33 -2.54 2.92
CA GLY A 243 3.95 -2.31 2.54
C GLY A 243 3.00 -2.82 3.61
N VAL A 244 2.29 -1.92 4.28
CA VAL A 244 1.25 -2.26 5.27
C VAL A 244 -0.13 -2.02 4.65
N GLY A 245 -0.88 -3.10 4.43
CA GLY A 245 -2.24 -3.07 3.88
C GLY A 245 -3.30 -3.16 4.96
N THR A 246 -3.87 -4.35 5.15
CA THR A 246 -5.01 -4.63 6.05
C THR A 246 -4.84 -4.01 7.43
N ASN A 247 -3.72 -4.28 8.12
CA ASN A 247 -3.50 -3.80 9.49
C ASN A 247 -3.47 -2.28 9.63
N LEU A 248 -3.13 -1.54 8.56
CA LEU A 248 -3.15 -0.08 8.56
C LEU A 248 -4.59 0.44 8.57
N VAL A 249 -5.44 -0.13 7.71
CA VAL A 249 -6.80 0.37 7.44
C VAL A 249 -7.80 -0.17 8.46
N THR A 250 -7.72 -1.45 8.82
CA THR A 250 -8.69 -2.10 9.70
C THR A 250 -8.41 -1.87 11.18
N CYS A 251 -7.19 -1.43 11.53
CA CYS A 251 -6.76 -1.17 12.91
C CYS A 251 -7.19 -2.30 13.88
N PRO A 252 -6.81 -3.57 13.64
CA PRO A 252 -7.48 -4.72 14.26
C PRO A 252 -7.37 -4.78 15.78
N LEU A 253 -6.34 -4.16 16.37
CA LEU A 253 -6.19 -4.06 17.82
C LEU A 253 -7.21 -3.12 18.46
N GLN A 254 -7.62 -2.08 17.73
CA GLN A 254 -8.62 -1.11 18.16
C GLN A 254 -9.31 -0.52 16.92
N PRO A 255 -10.38 -1.13 16.39
CA PRO A 255 -10.99 -0.74 15.12
C PRO A 255 -11.88 0.51 15.22
N SER A 256 -11.90 1.19 16.37
CA SER A 256 -12.66 2.42 16.57
C SER A 256 -11.95 3.36 17.54
N LEU A 257 -12.04 4.67 17.27
CA LEU A 257 -11.47 5.70 18.15
C LEU A 257 -12.36 5.99 19.37
N GLY A 258 -13.69 5.80 19.23
CA GLY A 258 -14.66 6.02 20.30
C GLY A 258 -15.04 7.50 20.50
N CYS A 259 -14.96 8.32 19.46
CA CYS A 259 -15.50 9.69 19.53
C CYS A 259 -17.00 9.65 19.81
N VAL A 260 -17.43 10.62 20.61
CA VAL A 260 -18.83 10.83 20.96
C VAL A 260 -19.25 12.23 20.52
N TYR A 261 -20.45 12.34 19.98
CA TYR A 261 -21.11 13.61 19.72
C TYR A 261 -22.07 13.85 20.88
N LYS A 262 -22.01 15.04 21.48
CA LYS A 262 -22.84 15.39 22.63
C LYS A 262 -23.41 16.77 22.41
N VAL A 263 -24.71 16.92 22.65
CA VAL A 263 -25.37 18.22 22.66
C VAL A 263 -24.78 19.03 23.81
N GLY A 264 -24.19 20.17 23.46
CA GLY A 264 -23.70 21.19 24.39
C GLY A 264 -24.64 22.39 24.44
N GLU A 265 -24.09 23.55 24.77
CA GLU A 265 -24.78 24.85 24.72
C GLU A 265 -24.87 25.41 23.30
#